data_AF-A0A973PMJ0-F1
#
_entry.id   AF-A0A973PMJ0-F1
#
_cell.length_a   1.000
_cell.length_b   1.000
_cell.length_c   1.000
_cell.angle_alpha   90.00
_cell.angle_beta   90.00
_cell.angle_gamma   90.00
#
_symmetry.space_group_name_H-M   'P 1'
#
loop_
_entity.id
_entity.type
_entity.pdbx_description
1 polymer ?
#
loop_
_entity_poly.entity_id
_entity_poly.type
_entity_poly.pdbx_seq_one_letter_code
_entity_poly.pdbx_strand_id
1 'polypeptide(L)'
;IARMAAAWSPKWWAVRAAYASAADPTPEQAVAELRAAGAPRVVAAPYLLAPGYFADKVRRGADLAADVLGPAPELVTILLERYRAALRTPVAA
;
A
#
# COMPACT_ATOMS: atom_id res chain seq x y z
N ILE A 1 4.45 -4.21 -4.45
CA ILE A 1 3.64 -2.97 -4.64
C ILE A 1 4.06 -2.13 -5.85
N ALA A 2 5.36 -2.02 -6.19
CA ALA A 2 5.82 -1.24 -7.35
C ALA A 2 5.14 -1.59 -8.68
N ARG A 3 4.98 -2.89 -8.99
CA ARG A 3 4.23 -3.32 -10.19
C ARG A 3 2.77 -2.86 -10.19
N MET A 4 2.11 -2.89 -9.04
CA MET A 4 0.73 -2.42 -8.90
C MET A 4 0.65 -0.91 -9.09
N ALA A 5 1.58 -0.16 -8.51
CA ALA A 5 1.68 1.29 -8.70
C ALA A 5 1.86 1.67 -10.18
N ALA A 6 2.70 0.95 -10.92
CA ALA A 6 2.89 1.17 -12.35
C ALA A 6 1.59 0.99 -13.15
N ALA A 7 0.77 -0.02 -12.80
CA ALA A 7 -0.51 -0.27 -13.45
C ALA A 7 -1.57 0.81 -13.18
N TRP A 8 -1.45 1.57 -12.07
CA TRP A 8 -2.39 2.64 -11.73
C TRP A 8 -2.06 3.97 -12.39
N SER A 9 -0.82 4.16 -12.86
CA SER A 9 -0.34 5.43 -13.43
C SER A 9 -1.21 6.04 -14.52
N PRO A 10 -1.91 5.31 -15.40
CA PRO A 10 -2.74 5.94 -16.44
C PRO A 10 -3.94 6.74 -15.93
N LYS A 11 -4.36 6.55 -14.67
CA LYS A 11 -5.53 7.23 -14.07
C LYS A 11 -5.16 8.38 -13.12
N TRP A 12 -3.87 8.57 -12.86
CA TRP A 12 -3.37 9.53 -11.89
C TRP A 12 -2.27 10.38 -12.53
N TRP A 13 -2.04 11.59 -12.00
CA TRP A 13 -0.97 12.46 -12.52
C TRP A 13 0.41 11.79 -12.43
N ALA A 14 0.70 11.15 -11.29
CA ALA A 14 1.83 10.25 -11.11
C ALA A 14 1.54 9.30 -9.95
N VAL A 15 2.15 8.10 -9.98
CA VAL A 15 2.08 7.13 -8.87
C VAL A 15 3.50 6.75 -8.47
N ARG A 16 3.75 6.65 -7.16
CA ARG A 16 5.01 6.17 -6.58
C ARG A 16 4.70 5.07 -5.57
N ALA A 17 5.44 3.98 -5.64
CA ALA A 17 5.49 3.04 -4.54
C ALA A 17 6.44 3.59 -3.47
N ALA A 18 6.04 3.46 -2.20
CA ALA A 18 6.84 3.83 -1.05
C ALA A 18 6.77 2.73 0.01
N TYR A 19 7.79 2.65 0.84
CA TYR A 19 7.96 1.55 1.79
C TYR A 19 8.11 2.10 3.20
N ALA A 20 7.24 1.66 4.12
CA ALA A 20 7.27 2.11 5.51
C ALA A 20 8.56 1.67 6.24
N SER A 21 9.22 0.63 5.75
CA SER A 21 10.48 0.08 6.28
C SER A 21 11.23 -0.69 5.19
N ALA A 22 12.50 -1.02 5.49
CA ALA A 22 13.35 -1.97 4.77
C ALA A 22 13.67 -1.68 3.29
N ALA A 23 13.08 -0.64 2.70
CA ALA A 23 13.35 -0.22 1.33
C ALA A 23 13.04 1.28 1.16
N ASP A 24 13.51 1.84 0.06
CA ASP A 24 13.29 3.22 -0.36
C ASP A 24 12.42 3.30 -1.62
N PRO A 25 11.74 4.44 -1.86
CA PRO A 25 11.68 5.61 -0.98
C PRO A 25 10.76 5.38 0.23
N THR A 26 11.02 6.11 1.32
CA THR A 26 10.07 6.22 2.43
C THR A 26 8.81 6.97 1.97
N PRO A 27 7.67 6.85 2.69
CA PRO A 27 6.46 7.60 2.36
C PRO A 27 6.69 9.12 2.31
N GLU A 28 7.42 9.67 3.28
CA GLU A 28 7.73 11.09 3.32
C GLU A 28 8.60 11.53 2.14
N GLN A 29 9.59 10.73 1.74
CA GLN A 29 10.42 10.99 0.56
C GLN A 29 9.58 10.96 -0.72
N ALA A 30 8.75 9.93 -0.92
CA ALA A 30 7.90 9.82 -2.10
C ALA A 30 6.92 10.99 -2.23
N VAL A 31 6.37 11.48 -1.11
CA VAL A 31 5.53 12.68 -1.09
C VAL A 31 6.33 13.91 -1.49
N ALA A 32 7.54 14.10 -0.93
CA ALA A 32 8.40 15.23 -1.26
C ALA A 32 8.78 15.24 -2.75
N GLU A 33 9.14 14.08 -3.31
CA GLU A 33 9.45 13.91 -4.74
C GLU A 33 8.26 14.28 -5.64
N LEU A 34 7.04 13.82 -5.28
CA LEU A 34 5.83 14.14 -6.04
C LEU A 34 5.52 15.64 -6.02
N ARG A 35 5.66 16.28 -4.85
CA ARG A 35 5.49 17.74 -4.71
C ARG A 35 6.53 18.51 -5.51
N ALA A 36 7.80 18.10 -5.44
CA ALA A 36 8.89 18.71 -6.21
C ALA A 36 8.68 18.58 -7.73
N ALA A 37 8.05 17.50 -8.17
CA ALA A 37 7.65 17.31 -9.57
C ALA A 37 6.43 18.15 -10.00
N GLY A 38 5.76 18.84 -9.07
CA GLY A 38 4.62 19.71 -9.35
C GLY A 38 3.24 19.08 -9.07
N ALA A 39 3.17 17.99 -8.30
CA ALA A 39 1.88 17.41 -7.90
C ALA A 39 1.07 18.46 -7.10
N PRO A 40 -0.15 18.82 -7.52
CA PRO A 40 -0.98 19.79 -6.79
C PRO A 40 -1.55 19.21 -5.49
N ARG A 41 -1.64 17.87 -5.41
CA ARG A 41 -2.12 17.12 -4.26
C ARG A 41 -1.52 15.72 -4.26
N VAL A 42 -1.13 15.22 -3.09
CA VAL A 42 -0.60 13.88 -2.88
C VAL A 42 -1.50 13.12 -1.92
N VAL A 43 -1.92 11.93 -2.32
CA VAL A 43 -2.72 11.02 -1.50
C VAL A 43 -1.95 9.74 -1.23
N ALA A 44 -2.02 9.24 0.01
CA ALA A 44 -1.40 7.97 0.40
C ALA A 44 -2.45 6.85 0.42
N ALA A 45 -2.09 5.67 -0.10
CA ALA A 45 -2.92 4.47 -0.05
C ALA A 45 -2.16 3.38 0.72
N PRO A 46 -2.40 3.21 2.04
CA PRO A 46 -1.73 2.20 2.82
C PRO A 46 -2.07 0.79 2.31
N TYR A 47 -1.06 0.05 1.85
CA TYR A 47 -1.20 -1.37 1.53
C TYR A 47 -0.88 -2.22 2.78
N LEU A 48 -1.70 -2.04 3.81
CA LEU A 48 -1.54 -2.65 5.13
C LEU A 48 -2.89 -3.17 5.61
N LEU A 49 -2.89 -4.31 6.31
CA LEU A 49 -4.12 -4.99 6.74
C LEU A 49 -4.79 -4.32 7.94
N ALA A 50 -4.00 -3.79 8.88
CA ALA A 50 -4.49 -3.30 10.15
C ALA A 50 -3.83 -1.97 10.53
N PRO A 51 -4.47 -1.16 11.41
CA PRO A 51 -3.87 0.06 11.94
C PRO A 51 -2.60 -0.24 12.76
N GLY A 52 -1.78 0.79 12.97
CA GLY A 52 -0.57 0.72 13.78
C GLY A 52 0.56 1.57 13.21
N TYR A 53 1.75 1.41 13.80
CA TYR A 53 2.92 2.27 13.53
C TYR A 53 3.23 2.48 12.05
N PHE A 54 3.25 1.42 11.23
CA PHE A 54 3.55 1.54 9.81
C PHE A 54 2.42 2.20 9.02
N ALA A 55 1.16 1.98 9.40
CA ALA A 55 0.04 2.66 8.77
C ALA A 55 0.13 4.16 9.05
N ASP A 56 0.43 4.55 10.29
CA ASP A 56 0.59 5.95 10.66
C ASP A 56 1.78 6.60 9.95
N LYS A 57 2.89 5.87 9.80
CA LYS A 57 4.05 6.33 9.03
C LYS A 57 3.71 6.59 7.57
N VAL A 58 2.96 5.72 6.91
CA VAL A 58 2.54 5.91 5.50
C VAL A 58 1.66 7.14 5.31
N ARG A 59 0.89 7.55 6.32
CA ARG A 59 -0.02 8.70 6.24
C ARG A 59 0.70 10.05 6.32
N ARG A 60 1.94 10.09 6.81
CA ARG A 60 2.65 11.35 7.09
C ARG A 60 2.97 12.12 5.80
N GLY A 61 2.69 13.42 5.82
CA GLY A 61 3.03 14.36 4.74
C GLY A 61 2.08 14.36 3.52
N ALA A 62 1.28 13.32 3.35
CA ALA A 62 0.23 13.30 2.33
C ALA A 62 -0.93 14.22 2.73
N ASP A 63 -1.62 14.79 1.74
CA ASP A 63 -2.77 15.68 1.97
C ASP A 63 -4.02 14.90 2.40
N LEU A 64 -4.11 13.64 1.98
CA LEU A 64 -5.09 12.66 2.44
C LEU A 64 -4.46 11.28 2.46
N ALA A 65 -5.01 10.40 3.29
CA ALA A 65 -4.72 8.98 3.21
C ALA A 65 -6.00 8.16 3.22
N ALA A 66 -6.01 7.08 2.43
CA ALA A 66 -7.01 6.04 2.57
C ALA A 66 -6.84 5.33 3.92
N ASP A 67 -7.88 4.59 4.33
CA ASP A 67 -7.75 3.70 5.47
C ASP A 67 -6.90 2.47 5.13
N VAL A 68 -6.54 1.69 6.15
CA VAL A 68 -5.99 0.35 5.97
C VAL A 68 -7.00 -0.55 5.26
N LEU A 69 -6.53 -1.64 4.67
CA LEU A 69 -7.41 -2.57 3.96
C LEU A 69 -8.49 -3.16 4.88
N GLY A 70 -8.15 -3.36 6.17
CA GLY A 70 -9.09 -3.80 7.18
C GLY A 70 -9.79 -5.12 6.81
N PRO A 71 -11.03 -5.32 7.27
CA PRO A 71 -11.81 -6.51 6.97
C PRO A 71 -12.55 -6.40 5.62
N ALA A 72 -11.88 -5.93 4.56
CA ALA A 72 -12.48 -5.85 3.24
C ALA A 72 -13.02 -7.22 2.79
N PRO A 73 -14.27 -7.33 2.28
CA PRO A 73 -14.84 -8.60 1.85
C PRO A 73 -13.98 -9.36 0.83
N GLU A 74 -13.28 -8.64 -0.03
CA GLU A 74 -12.34 -9.19 -1.01
C GLU A 74 -11.13 -9.85 -0.33
N LEU A 75 -10.61 -9.25 0.74
CA LEU A 75 -9.53 -9.86 1.53
C LEU A 75 -10.00 -11.12 2.27
N VAL A 76 -11.22 -11.11 2.82
CA VAL A 76 -11.80 -12.29 3.47
C VAL A 76 -11.92 -13.44 2.47
N THR A 77 -12.36 -13.14 1.25
CA THR A 77 -12.47 -14.13 0.17
C THR A 77 -11.09 -14.74 -0.14
N ILE A 78 -10.08 -13.91 -0.36
CA ILE A 78 -8.70 -14.36 -0.61
C ILE A 78 -8.17 -15.19 0.55
N LEU A 79 -8.42 -14.78 1.80
CA LEU A 79 -7.96 -15.50 2.98
C LEU A 79 -8.55 -16.91 3.05
N LEU A 80 -9.86 -17.05 2.81
CA LEU A 80 -10.54 -18.36 2.79
C LEU A 80 -10.03 -19.27 1.68
N GLU A 81 -9.77 -18.71 0.49
CA GLU A 81 -9.18 -19.47 -0.62
C GLU A 81 -7.78 -20.00 -0.26
N ARG A 82 -6.93 -19.14 0.30
CA ARG A 82 -5.56 -19.50 0.72
C ARG A 82 -5.56 -20.53 1.84
N TYR A 83 -6.46 -20.40 2.81
CA TYR A 83 -6.62 -21.36 3.89
C TYR A 83 -7.00 -22.76 3.35
N ARG A 84 -8.02 -22.83 2.48
CA ARG A 84 -8.42 -24.10 1.84
C ARG A 84 -7.29 -24.70 1.00
N ALA A 85 -6.48 -23.88 0.33
CA ALA A 85 -5.33 -24.36 -0.42
C ALA A 85 -4.26 -24.97 0.49
N ALA A 86 -3.95 -24.33 1.62
CA ALA A 86 -2.98 -24.85 2.59
C ALA A 86 -3.39 -26.20 3.20
N LEU A 87 -4.69 -26.45 3.37
CA LEU A 87 -5.18 -27.76 3.81
C LEU A 87 -4.96 -28.89 2.78
N ARG A 88 -4.86 -28.56 1.48
CA ARG A 88 -4.61 -29.55 0.41
C ARG A 88 -3.13 -29.79 0.16
N THR A 89 -2.29 -28.83 0.49
CA THR A 89 -0.84 -28.92 0.35
C THR A 89 -0.23 -28.47 1.67
N PRO A 90 -0.01 -29.40 2.62
CA PRO A 90 0.60 -29.07 3.88
C PRO A 90 1.93 -28.37 3.64
N VAL A 91 2.12 -27.21 4.26
CA VAL A 91 3.45 -26.61 4.32
C VAL A 91 4.30 -27.58 5.14
N ALA A 92 5.34 -28.15 4.53
CA ALA A 92 6.30 -28.97 5.26
C ALA A 92 6.87 -28.11 6.41
N ALA A 93 6.77 -28.65 7.63
CA ALA A 93 7.29 -28.01 8.84
C ALA A 93 8.83 -28.00 8.84
#